data_AF-A0A963JI25-F1
#
_entry.id   AF-A0A963JI25-F1
#
_cell.length_a   1.000
_cell.length_b   1.000
_cell.length_c   1.000
_cell.angle_alpha   90.00
_cell.angle_beta   90.00
_cell.angle_gamma   90.00
#
_symmetry.space_group_name_H-M   'P 1'
#
loop_
_entity.id
_entity.type
_entity.pdbx_description
1 polymer ?
#
loop_
_entity_poly.entity_id
_entity_poly.type
_entity_poly.pdbx_seq_one_letter_code
_entity_poly.pdbx_strand_id
1 'polypeptide(L)'
;MADPGPTSEPGAHARWRLRLLGGFDLDDGRQRLTRLHSRAAVGLIARLALAPQRAHAREELAALLWPDADAETGRARLRQTLSTLRATLEPRHAAGGAPVIEADRRVLRLVAGAIRCDAHEFEQACRRGDAACAMSLYRGELLPGFYDEWIVDERLRLQALADRLDLRGPVTTRAPAGAQPPQPGRAASTSAPATASPRAHADAASPQSVAGEAASLPRYLGPLFGAESTL
;
A
#
# COMPACT_ATOMS: atom_id res chain seq x y z
N MET A 1 3.40 -17.22 46.42
CA MET A 1 3.20 -17.45 44.98
C MET A 1 1.90 -16.75 44.59
N ALA A 2 2.00 -15.48 44.18
CA ALA A 2 0.90 -14.73 43.57
C ALA A 2 1.58 -13.65 42.73
N ASP A 3 1.58 -13.88 41.41
CA ASP A 3 2.00 -12.94 40.38
C ASP A 3 0.96 -11.82 40.29
N PRO A 4 1.30 -10.55 40.55
CA PRO A 4 0.42 -9.44 40.20
C PRO A 4 0.51 -9.26 38.69
N GLY A 5 -0.45 -9.85 37.96
CA GLY A 5 -0.64 -9.61 36.53
C GLY A 5 -0.69 -8.09 36.24
N PRO A 6 -0.22 -7.64 35.07
CA PRO A 6 -0.06 -6.22 34.80
C PRO A 6 -1.41 -5.51 34.89
N THR A 7 -1.53 -4.65 35.90
CA THR A 7 -2.53 -3.60 36.04
C THR A 7 -2.56 -2.80 34.73
N SER A 8 -3.50 -3.14 33.85
CA SER A 8 -3.74 -2.39 32.63
C SER A 8 -4.57 -1.18 33.02
N GLU A 9 -3.92 -0.02 33.15
CA GLU A 9 -4.61 1.26 33.23
C GLU A 9 -5.53 1.42 32.02
N PRO A 10 -6.81 1.83 32.17
CA PRO A 10 -7.68 2.14 31.04
C PRO A 10 -7.32 3.52 30.47
N GLY A 11 -6.09 3.69 30.00
CA GLY A 11 -5.60 4.91 29.35
C GLY A 11 -5.68 4.79 27.84
N ALA A 12 -6.83 5.11 27.24
CA ALA A 12 -7.00 5.42 25.80
C ALA A 12 -6.06 4.65 24.83
N HIS A 13 -5.93 3.34 25.02
CA HIS A 13 -5.07 2.53 24.19
C HIS A 13 -5.75 2.36 22.85
N ALA A 14 -5.02 2.62 21.77
CA ALA A 14 -5.58 2.39 20.47
C ALA A 14 -5.97 0.92 20.34
N ARG A 15 -7.25 0.71 20.00
CA ARG A 15 -7.83 -0.63 19.99
C ARG A 15 -7.11 -1.54 19.02
N TRP A 16 -6.65 -0.98 17.90
CA TRP A 16 -5.91 -1.69 16.88
C TRP A 16 -4.54 -1.08 16.65
N ARG A 17 -3.52 -1.94 16.55
CA ARG A 17 -2.19 -1.60 16.04
C ARG A 17 -2.08 -2.12 14.61
N LEU A 18 -1.96 -1.19 13.67
CA LEU A 18 -1.75 -1.46 12.27
C LEU A 18 -0.28 -1.24 11.93
N ARG A 19 0.34 -2.26 11.35
CA ARG A 19 1.67 -2.17 10.74
C ARG A 19 1.53 -2.28 9.24
N LEU A 20 2.13 -1.32 8.56
CA LEU A 20 2.21 -1.23 7.11
C LEU A 20 3.66 -1.21 6.62
N LEU A 21 4.63 -0.86 7.47
CA LEU A 21 6.05 -0.82 7.14
C LEU A 21 6.66 -2.22 7.30
N GLY A 22 7.07 -2.83 6.18
CA GLY A 22 7.60 -4.19 6.12
C GLY A 22 6.54 -5.29 5.96
N GLY A 23 5.25 -4.95 5.92
CA GLY A 23 4.16 -5.91 5.76
C GLY A 23 2.84 -5.37 6.28
N PHE A 24 1.74 -6.08 5.99
CA PHE A 24 0.45 -5.82 6.61
C PHE A 24 0.27 -6.70 7.86
N ASP A 25 0.07 -6.07 9.02
CA ASP A 25 -0.24 -6.76 10.27
C ASP A 25 -1.17 -5.88 11.11
N LEU A 26 -2.31 -6.43 11.53
CA LEU A 26 -3.32 -5.70 12.29
C LEU A 26 -3.66 -6.47 13.57
N ASP A 27 -3.39 -5.89 14.73
CA ASP A 27 -3.41 -6.57 16.03
C ASP A 27 -4.20 -5.74 17.06
N ASP A 28 -5.22 -6.33 17.71
CA ASP A 28 -5.96 -5.70 18.81
C ASP A 28 -5.55 -6.23 20.20
N GLY A 29 -4.44 -6.97 20.26
CA GLY A 29 -4.00 -7.71 21.45
C GLY A 29 -4.73 -9.03 21.72
N ARG A 30 -5.87 -9.30 21.06
CA ARG A 30 -6.62 -10.56 21.17
C ARG A 30 -6.60 -11.37 19.87
N GLN A 31 -6.63 -10.67 18.75
CA GLN A 31 -6.63 -11.19 17.40
C GLN A 31 -5.58 -10.45 16.58
N ARG A 32 -4.83 -11.23 15.80
CA ARG A 32 -3.89 -10.73 14.81
C ARG A 32 -4.33 -11.13 13.41
N LEU A 33 -4.44 -10.15 12.54
CA LEU A 33 -4.84 -10.27 11.15
C LEU A 33 -3.64 -9.90 10.28
N THR A 34 -2.99 -10.92 9.72
CA THR A 34 -1.87 -10.74 8.76
C THR A 34 -2.35 -10.62 7.32
N ARG A 35 -3.65 -10.86 7.07
CA ARG A 35 -4.32 -10.73 5.76
C ARG A 35 -5.76 -10.29 5.97
N LEU A 36 -6.31 -9.57 5.00
CA LEU A 36 -7.73 -9.26 4.92
C LEU A 36 -8.38 -10.01 3.74
N HIS A 37 -9.71 -10.01 3.71
CA HIS A 37 -10.52 -10.66 2.69
C HIS A 37 -10.25 -10.18 1.26
N SER A 38 -9.68 -8.99 1.08
CA SER A 38 -9.30 -8.46 -0.24
C SER A 38 -8.12 -7.51 -0.14
N ARG A 39 -7.38 -7.36 -1.24
CA ARG A 39 -6.34 -6.32 -1.39
C ARG A 39 -6.93 -4.92 -1.24
N ALA A 40 -8.13 -4.69 -1.78
CA ALA A 40 -8.83 -3.43 -1.64
C ALA A 40 -9.18 -3.09 -0.17
N ALA A 41 -9.44 -4.10 0.67
CA ALA A 41 -9.64 -3.88 2.10
C ALA A 41 -8.35 -3.42 2.80
N VAL A 42 -7.21 -4.02 2.43
CA VAL A 42 -5.88 -3.58 2.90
C VAL A 42 -5.60 -2.16 2.43
N GLY A 43 -5.85 -1.87 1.15
CA GLY A 43 -5.68 -0.53 0.60
C GLY A 43 -6.58 0.51 1.28
N LEU A 44 -7.85 0.16 1.54
CA LEU A 44 -8.80 1.04 2.23
C LEU A 44 -8.32 1.37 3.64
N ILE A 45 -7.98 0.36 4.45
CA ILE A 45 -7.55 0.60 5.83
C ILE A 45 -6.22 1.35 5.87
N ALA A 46 -5.29 1.04 4.96
CA ALA A 46 -4.02 1.74 4.84
C ALA A 46 -4.22 3.21 4.48
N ARG A 47 -5.07 3.51 3.47
CA ARG A 47 -5.38 4.88 3.05
C ARG A 47 -5.97 5.71 4.18
N LEU A 48 -6.90 5.14 4.94
CA LEU A 48 -7.49 5.81 6.10
C LEU A 48 -6.49 5.98 7.25
N ALA A 49 -5.62 5.00 7.47
CA ALA A 49 -4.67 4.99 8.59
C ALA A 49 -3.43 5.87 8.37
N LEU A 50 -3.06 6.14 7.12
CA LEU A 50 -2.00 7.10 6.77
C LEU A 50 -2.42 8.54 7.08
N ALA A 51 -3.72 8.85 6.96
CA ALA A 51 -4.27 10.18 7.22
C ALA A 51 -5.49 10.11 8.17
N PRO A 52 -5.31 9.66 9.43
CA PRO A 52 -6.42 9.37 10.34
C PRO A 52 -7.26 10.59 10.71
N GLN A 53 -6.71 11.80 10.59
CA GLN A 53 -7.44 13.07 10.83
C GLN A 53 -8.27 13.52 9.62
N ARG A 54 -8.05 12.95 8.43
CA ARG A 54 -8.72 13.36 7.19
C ARG A 54 -10.02 12.58 7.00
N ALA A 55 -11.06 13.31 6.60
CA ALA A 55 -12.27 12.70 6.04
C ALA A 55 -12.06 12.47 4.54
N HIS A 56 -12.19 11.23 4.09
CA HIS A 56 -12.01 10.84 2.70
C HIS A 56 -13.35 10.68 2.01
N ALA A 57 -13.54 11.28 0.84
CA ALA A 57 -14.76 11.11 0.08
C ALA A 57 -14.92 9.65 -0.37
N ARG A 58 -16.16 9.15 -0.37
CA ARG A 58 -16.46 7.78 -0.85
C ARG A 58 -16.06 7.59 -2.30
N GLU A 59 -16.33 8.59 -3.13
CA GLU A 59 -15.99 8.63 -4.54
C GLU A 59 -14.46 8.60 -4.74
N GLU A 60 -13.72 9.38 -3.95
CA GLU A 60 -12.24 9.40 -3.98
C GLU A 60 -11.69 8.01 -3.66
N LEU A 61 -12.17 7.38 -2.57
CA LEU A 61 -11.71 6.04 -2.19
C LEU A 61 -12.10 4.97 -3.19
N ALA A 62 -13.29 5.07 -3.80
CA ALA A 62 -13.74 4.12 -4.81
C ALA A 62 -12.87 4.21 -6.07
N ALA A 63 -12.59 5.42 -6.57
CA ALA A 63 -11.73 5.62 -7.73
C ALA A 63 -10.27 5.20 -7.45
N LEU A 64 -9.79 5.42 -6.21
CA LEU A 64 -8.43 5.04 -5.80
C LEU A 64 -8.24 3.51 -5.74
N LEU A 65 -9.22 2.78 -5.22
CA LEU A 65 -9.13 1.34 -5.00
C LEU A 65 -9.58 0.50 -6.21
N TRP A 66 -10.40 1.06 -7.08
CA TRP A 66 -10.90 0.43 -8.30
C TRP A 66 -10.88 1.42 -9.47
N PRO A 67 -9.69 1.76 -9.99
CA PRO A 67 -9.57 2.74 -11.08
C PRO A 67 -10.27 2.30 -12.38
N ASP A 68 -10.36 0.98 -12.62
CA ASP A 68 -10.99 0.41 -13.81
C ASP A 68 -12.52 0.28 -13.71
N ALA A 69 -13.11 0.54 -12.55
CA ALA A 69 -14.54 0.43 -12.34
C ALA A 69 -15.25 1.76 -12.60
N ASP A 70 -16.45 1.70 -13.18
CA ASP A 70 -17.33 2.87 -13.21
C ASP A 70 -17.70 3.32 -11.78
N ALA A 71 -18.18 4.56 -11.66
CA ALA A 71 -18.47 5.17 -10.36
C ALA A 71 -19.49 4.39 -9.53
N GLU A 72 -20.50 3.77 -10.14
CA GLU A 72 -21.55 3.06 -9.43
C GLU A 72 -21.04 1.70 -8.91
N THR A 73 -20.33 0.98 -9.77
CA THR A 73 -19.64 -0.27 -9.44
C THR A 73 -18.60 -0.03 -8.33
N GLY A 74 -17.81 1.04 -8.42
CA GLY A 74 -16.83 1.43 -7.40
C GLY A 74 -17.47 1.71 -6.05
N ARG A 75 -18.58 2.47 -6.00
CA ARG A 75 -19.33 2.73 -4.75
C ARG A 75 -19.92 1.45 -4.15
N ALA A 76 -20.46 0.56 -4.98
CA ALA A 76 -21.01 -0.72 -4.52
C ALA A 76 -19.92 -1.62 -3.92
N ARG A 77 -18.76 -1.74 -4.58
CA ARG A 77 -17.59 -2.47 -4.08
C ARG A 77 -17.02 -1.86 -2.80
N LEU A 78 -16.97 -0.53 -2.71
CA LEU A 78 -16.57 0.19 -1.49
C LEU A 78 -17.51 -0.14 -0.33
N ARG A 79 -18.83 -0.10 -0.55
CA ARG A 79 -19.83 -0.43 0.47
C ARG A 79 -19.66 -1.86 0.97
N GLN A 80 -19.49 -2.83 0.07
CA GLN A 80 -19.28 -4.23 0.44
C GLN A 80 -17.98 -4.41 1.23
N THR A 81 -16.88 -3.84 0.74
CA THR A 81 -15.55 -3.92 1.38
C THR A 81 -15.57 -3.30 2.77
N LEU A 82 -16.20 -2.12 2.92
CA LEU A 82 -16.39 -1.44 4.19
C LEU A 82 -17.24 -2.27 5.16
N SER A 83 -18.32 -2.88 4.68
CA SER A 83 -19.19 -3.74 5.51
C SER A 83 -18.43 -4.94 6.04
N THR A 84 -17.68 -5.64 5.19
CA THR A 84 -16.85 -6.78 5.60
C THR A 84 -15.75 -6.35 6.56
N LEU A 85 -15.09 -5.22 6.29
CA LEU A 85 -14.04 -4.69 7.15
C LEU A 85 -14.56 -4.33 8.54
N ARG A 86 -15.72 -3.64 8.62
CA ARG A 86 -16.38 -3.35 9.90
C ARG A 86 -16.77 -4.62 10.66
N ALA A 87 -17.31 -5.63 9.98
CA ALA A 87 -17.63 -6.89 10.63
C ALA A 87 -16.41 -7.58 11.25
N THR A 88 -15.22 -7.39 10.66
CA THR A 88 -13.95 -7.89 11.19
C THR A 88 -13.41 -7.03 12.35
N LEU A 89 -13.45 -5.71 12.22
CA LEU A 89 -12.82 -4.78 13.19
C LEU A 89 -13.73 -4.39 14.37
N GLU A 90 -15.04 -4.52 14.20
CA GLU A 90 -16.07 -4.18 15.18
C GLU A 90 -16.96 -5.40 15.47
N PRO A 91 -16.41 -6.51 16.04
CA PRO A 91 -17.24 -7.65 16.40
C PRO A 91 -18.29 -7.23 17.41
N ARG A 92 -19.57 -7.50 17.12
CA ARG A 92 -20.74 -7.11 17.91
C ARG A 92 -20.72 -7.61 19.37
N HIS A 93 -19.82 -8.52 19.73
CA HIS A 93 -19.73 -9.15 21.05
C HIS A 93 -18.42 -8.82 21.79
N ALA A 94 -17.53 -8.03 21.18
CA ALA A 94 -16.34 -7.56 21.86
C ALA A 94 -16.73 -6.44 22.84
N ALA A 95 -16.57 -6.69 24.14
CA ALA A 95 -16.69 -5.68 25.19
C ALA A 95 -15.82 -4.47 24.81
N GLY A 96 -16.45 -3.35 24.46
CA GLY A 96 -15.81 -2.19 23.84
C GLY A 96 -16.22 -1.92 22.38
N GLY A 97 -17.46 -2.21 21.99
CA GLY A 97 -18.07 -2.00 20.66
C GLY A 97 -18.11 -0.55 20.12
N ALA A 98 -17.13 0.28 20.49
CA ALA A 98 -16.91 1.58 19.89
C ALA A 98 -16.55 1.42 18.39
N PRO A 99 -17.09 2.29 17.54
CA PRO A 99 -16.79 2.27 16.11
C PRO A 99 -15.31 2.53 15.87
N VAL A 100 -14.72 1.80 14.92
CA VAL A 100 -13.35 1.98 14.45
C VAL A 100 -13.34 2.88 13.23
N ILE A 101 -14.32 2.69 12.34
CA ILE A 101 -14.48 3.48 11.11
C ILE A 101 -15.78 4.26 11.19
N GLU A 102 -15.67 5.58 11.22
CA GLU A 102 -16.80 6.48 11.02
C GLU A 102 -17.07 6.59 9.52
N ALA A 103 -18.29 6.25 9.09
CA ALA A 103 -18.68 6.39 7.69
C ALA A 103 -20.03 7.08 7.63
N ASP A 104 -20.03 8.20 6.93
CA ASP A 104 -21.20 8.93 6.51
C ASP A 104 -21.54 8.58 5.05
N ARG A 105 -22.64 9.12 4.54
CA ARG A 105 -23.09 9.02 3.14
C ARG A 105 -22.07 9.58 2.16
N ARG A 106 -21.24 10.55 2.58
CA ARG A 106 -20.27 11.23 1.71
C ARG A 106 -18.82 10.90 2.04
N VAL A 107 -18.50 10.67 3.31
CA VAL A 107 -17.11 10.57 3.77
C VAL A 107 -16.87 9.35 4.66
N LEU A 108 -15.64 8.85 4.65
CA LEU A 108 -15.10 7.86 5.57
C LEU A 108 -13.93 8.46 6.35
N ARG A 109 -13.85 8.13 7.63
CA ARG A 109 -12.77 8.55 8.54
C ARG A 109 -12.52 7.46 9.57
N LEU A 110 -11.30 7.37 10.09
CA LEU A 110 -11.01 6.57 11.28
C LEU A 110 -11.40 7.33 12.54
N VAL A 111 -12.04 6.63 13.48
CA VAL A 111 -12.29 7.20 14.80
C VAL A 111 -10.94 7.50 15.47
N ALA A 112 -10.82 8.71 16.03
CA ALA A 112 -9.59 9.17 16.63
C ALA A 112 -9.15 8.21 17.74
N GLY A 113 -7.90 7.75 17.66
CA GLY A 113 -7.36 6.79 18.61
C GLY A 113 -7.89 5.36 18.46
N ALA A 114 -8.73 5.02 17.47
CA ALA A 114 -9.17 3.63 17.28
C ALA A 114 -8.08 2.74 16.67
N ILE A 115 -7.26 3.30 15.77
CA ILE A 115 -6.14 2.61 15.12
C ILE A 115 -4.86 3.45 15.27
N ARG A 116 -3.77 2.82 15.72
CA ARG A 116 -2.42 3.36 15.61
C ARG A 116 -1.72 2.72 14.42
N CYS A 117 -1.11 3.54 13.58
CA CYS A 117 -0.41 3.11 12.38
C CYS A 117 1.07 3.46 12.49
N ASP A 118 1.93 2.47 12.29
CA ASP A 118 3.39 2.65 12.29
C ASP A 118 3.87 3.66 11.24
N ALA A 119 3.30 3.67 10.03
CA ALA A 119 3.65 4.61 8.98
C ALA A 119 3.27 6.06 9.34
N HIS A 120 2.11 6.25 9.98
CA HIS A 120 1.71 7.57 10.46
C HIS A 120 2.57 8.04 11.65
N GLU A 121 2.85 7.15 12.60
CA GLU A 121 3.73 7.44 13.73
C GLU A 121 5.16 7.74 13.25
N PHE A 122 5.65 7.02 12.24
CA PHE A 122 6.93 7.26 11.57
C PHE A 122 6.97 8.64 10.94
N GLU A 123 5.96 9.01 10.15
CA GLU A 123 5.89 10.34 9.54
C GLU A 123 5.91 11.44 10.61
N GLN A 124 5.14 11.28 11.69
CA GLN A 124 5.15 12.23 12.79
C GLN A 124 6.50 12.30 13.51
N ALA A 125 7.17 11.17 13.74
CA ALA A 125 8.51 11.13 14.33
C ALA A 125 9.51 11.87 13.44
N CYS A 126 9.43 11.67 12.12
CA CYS A 126 10.26 12.39 11.15
C CYS A 126 10.02 13.90 11.20
N ARG A 127 8.76 14.34 11.28
CA ARG A 127 8.41 15.77 11.41
C ARG A 127 8.91 16.39 12.71
N ARG A 128 8.96 15.62 13.80
CA ARG A 128 9.52 16.07 15.08
C ARG A 128 11.05 16.02 15.14
N GLY A 129 11.72 15.42 14.14
CA GLY A 129 13.16 15.19 14.16
C GLY A 129 13.60 14.07 15.12
N ASP A 130 12.67 13.23 15.58
CA ASP A 130 12.96 12.12 16.48
C ASP A 130 13.43 10.89 15.68
N ALA A 131 14.72 10.90 15.31
CA ALA A 131 15.33 9.84 14.51
C ALA A 131 15.27 8.47 15.20
N ALA A 132 15.44 8.42 16.53
CA ALA A 132 15.42 7.16 17.28
C ALA A 132 14.03 6.50 17.21
N CYS A 133 12.96 7.28 17.41
CA CYS A 133 11.60 6.77 17.25
C CYS A 133 11.34 6.36 15.80
N ALA A 134 11.73 7.18 14.83
CA ALA A 134 11.55 6.89 13.41
C ALA A 134 12.27 5.58 12.99
N MET A 135 13.50 5.32 13.46
CA MET A 135 14.22 4.06 13.22
C MET A 135 13.47 2.84 13.74
N SER A 136 12.87 2.93 14.93
CA SER A 136 12.17 1.80 15.54
C SER A 136 10.89 1.40 14.79
N LEU A 137 10.30 2.37 14.08
CA LEU A 137 9.06 2.21 13.31
C LEU A 137 9.33 1.82 11.85
N TYR A 138 10.42 2.28 11.26
CA TYR A 138 10.78 1.99 9.87
C TYR A 138 11.39 0.60 9.70
N ARG A 139 10.52 -0.40 9.47
CA ARG A 139 10.90 -1.82 9.36
C ARG A 139 11.07 -2.33 7.94
N GLY A 140 10.84 -1.49 6.95
CA GLY A 140 10.89 -1.86 5.54
C GLY A 140 9.96 -1.00 4.71
N GLU A 141 9.74 -1.42 3.47
CA GLU A 141 8.86 -0.70 2.56
C GLU A 141 7.38 -0.77 2.96
N LEU A 142 6.61 0.25 2.58
CA LEU A 142 5.17 0.28 2.78
C LEU A 142 4.49 -0.81 1.93
N LEU A 143 3.77 -1.72 2.59
CA LEU A 143 2.96 -2.77 1.97
C LEU A 143 3.71 -3.53 0.84
N PRO A 144 4.73 -4.32 1.17
CA PRO A 144 5.46 -5.11 0.17
C PRO A 144 4.51 -6.02 -0.61
N GLY A 145 4.70 -6.09 -1.93
CA GLY A 145 3.85 -6.87 -2.83
C GLY A 145 2.51 -6.23 -3.22
N PHE A 146 2.30 -4.96 -2.83
CA PHE A 146 1.26 -4.09 -3.38
C PHE A 146 1.90 -3.09 -4.35
N TYR A 147 1.27 -2.94 -5.52
CA TYR A 147 1.77 -2.17 -6.67
C TYR A 147 0.76 -1.14 -7.17
N ASP A 148 -0.32 -0.91 -6.41
CA ASP A 148 -1.24 0.18 -6.72
C ASP A 148 -0.46 1.50 -6.73
N GLU A 149 -0.64 2.33 -7.76
CA GLU A 149 0.16 3.54 -8.00
C GLU A 149 0.27 4.43 -6.75
N TRP A 150 -0.85 4.63 -6.04
CA TRP A 150 -0.86 5.43 -4.82
C TRP A 150 -0.03 4.84 -3.66
N ILE A 151 0.13 3.51 -3.60
CA ILE A 151 1.00 2.84 -2.61
C ILE A 151 2.46 3.04 -3.01
N VAL A 152 2.76 2.98 -4.30
CA VAL A 152 4.11 3.24 -4.83
C VAL A 152 4.51 4.67 -4.53
N ASP A 153 3.63 5.64 -4.80
CA ASP A 153 3.85 7.05 -4.48
C ASP A 153 4.08 7.28 -2.98
N GLU A 154 3.25 6.68 -2.13
CA GLU A 154 3.41 6.84 -0.68
C GLU A 154 4.69 6.13 -0.18
N ARG A 155 5.08 5.01 -0.78
CA ARG A 155 6.35 4.35 -0.50
C ARG A 155 7.52 5.27 -0.83
N LEU A 156 7.53 5.92 -2.00
CA LEU A 156 8.57 6.87 -2.39
C LEU A 156 8.63 8.06 -1.43
N ARG A 157 7.47 8.59 -1.02
CA ARG A 157 7.39 9.68 -0.04
C ARG A 157 7.96 9.30 1.32
N LEU A 158 7.59 8.14 1.85
CA LEU A 158 8.08 7.65 3.15
C LEU A 158 9.58 7.33 3.08
N GLN A 159 10.05 6.80 1.96
CA GLN A 159 11.47 6.60 1.69
C GLN A 159 12.25 7.92 1.71
N ALA A 160 11.76 8.97 1.05
CA ALA A 160 12.40 10.27 1.08
C ALA A 160 12.48 10.88 2.50
N LEU A 161 11.50 10.61 3.36
CA LEU A 161 11.56 11.01 4.77
C LEU A 161 12.61 10.20 5.56
N ALA A 162 12.72 8.90 5.29
CA ALA A 162 13.74 8.05 5.91
C ALA A 162 15.16 8.46 5.50
N ASP A 163 15.36 8.78 4.22
CA ASP A 163 16.64 9.19 3.66
C ASP A 163 17.15 10.51 4.29
N ARG A 164 16.24 11.46 4.56
CA ARG A 164 16.57 12.74 5.22
C ARG A 164 17.11 12.60 6.65
N LEU A 165 16.84 11.48 7.29
CA LEU A 165 17.25 11.19 8.66
C LEU A 165 18.41 10.19 8.71
N ASP A 166 18.98 9.84 7.55
CA ASP A 166 20.01 8.80 7.39
C ASP A 166 19.56 7.43 7.97
N LEU A 167 18.24 7.17 8.00
CA LEU A 167 17.70 5.90 8.52
C LEU A 167 17.91 4.73 7.55
N ARG A 168 18.43 5.04 6.35
CA ARG A 168 19.03 4.03 5.48
C ARG A 168 20.32 3.56 6.13
N GLY A 169 20.24 2.47 6.90
CA GLY A 169 21.36 1.53 6.92
C GLY A 169 21.78 1.24 5.47
N PRO A 170 23.09 1.05 5.19
CA PRO A 170 23.63 1.09 3.83
C PRO A 170 22.77 0.22 2.91
N VAL A 171 22.14 0.88 1.94
CA VAL A 171 21.41 0.22 0.86
C VAL A 171 22.40 -0.69 0.17
N THR A 172 22.39 -1.97 0.57
CA THR A 172 22.84 -3.03 -0.32
C THR A 172 21.71 -3.14 -1.34
N THR A 173 21.78 -2.31 -2.38
CA THR A 173 21.27 -2.66 -3.69
C THR A 173 22.01 -3.92 -4.11
N ARG A 174 21.58 -5.07 -3.59
CA ARG A 174 21.85 -6.33 -4.25
C ARG A 174 20.80 -6.40 -5.34
N ALA A 175 21.14 -5.81 -6.48
CA ALA A 175 20.54 -6.18 -7.74
C ALA A 175 20.49 -7.72 -7.80
N PRO A 176 19.37 -8.35 -8.19
CA PRO A 176 19.37 -9.77 -8.48
C PRO A 176 20.27 -9.98 -9.71
N ALA A 177 21.55 -10.23 -9.46
CA ALA A 177 22.41 -10.91 -10.41
C ALA A 177 21.79 -12.30 -10.64
N GLY A 178 21.24 -12.51 -11.84
CA GLY A 178 20.81 -13.81 -12.31
C GLY A 178 19.32 -14.09 -12.14
N ALA A 179 18.49 -13.46 -12.97
CA ALA A 179 17.20 -14.03 -13.37
C ALA A 179 17.08 -13.93 -14.90
N GLN A 180 17.85 -14.78 -15.58
CA GLN A 180 17.62 -15.12 -16.98
C GLN A 180 16.19 -15.71 -17.06
N PRO A 181 15.28 -15.22 -17.90
CA PRO A 181 13.98 -15.86 -18.10
C PRO A 181 14.19 -17.31 -18.61
N PRO A 182 13.45 -18.30 -18.09
CA PRO A 182 13.56 -19.67 -18.58
C PRO A 182 13.10 -19.73 -20.03
N GLN A 183 14.03 -20.05 -20.93
CA GLN A 183 13.71 -20.40 -22.32
C GLN A 183 12.94 -21.73 -22.36
N PRO A 184 11.83 -21.83 -23.08
CA PRO A 184 11.14 -23.10 -23.25
C PRO A 184 11.95 -24.06 -24.12
N GLY A 185 12.38 -25.16 -23.48
CA GLY A 185 12.49 -26.51 -24.04
C GLY A 185 13.05 -26.67 -25.45
N ARG A 186 14.35 -26.97 -25.53
CA ARG A 186 14.96 -27.59 -26.72
C ARG A 186 15.70 -28.86 -26.30
N ALA A 187 15.08 -30.00 -26.56
CA ALA A 187 15.71 -31.32 -26.69
C ALA A 187 15.05 -31.98 -27.91
N ALA A 188 15.66 -31.89 -29.09
CA ALA A 188 16.60 -32.90 -29.59
C ALA A 188 15.94 -34.29 -29.66
N SER A 189 15.34 -34.60 -30.82
CA SER A 189 15.16 -35.96 -31.30
C SER A 189 15.85 -36.07 -32.65
N THR A 190 16.91 -36.85 -32.68
CA THR A 190 17.67 -37.32 -33.84
C THR A 190 16.94 -38.49 -34.51
N SER A 191 16.71 -38.40 -35.83
CA SER A 191 17.15 -39.37 -36.87
C SER A 191 16.30 -39.22 -38.15
N ALA A 192 16.98 -39.11 -39.30
CA ALA A 192 16.46 -38.94 -40.67
C ALA A 192 16.22 -40.31 -41.38
N PRO A 193 15.96 -40.43 -42.72
CA PRO A 193 15.67 -39.42 -43.76
C PRO A 193 14.53 -39.79 -44.77
N ALA A 194 14.43 -38.97 -45.84
CA ALA A 194 13.71 -39.13 -47.13
C ALA A 194 12.30 -38.49 -47.18
N THR A 195 11.88 -37.66 -48.16
CA THR A 195 12.32 -37.46 -49.56
C THR A 195 11.84 -36.08 -50.09
N ALA A 196 12.66 -35.45 -50.95
CA ALA A 196 12.34 -34.54 -52.07
C ALA A 196 11.42 -33.29 -51.93
N SER A 197 12.06 -32.10 -51.99
CA SER A 197 11.97 -31.05 -53.06
C SER A 197 10.62 -30.31 -53.38
N PRO A 198 10.61 -29.14 -54.08
CA PRO A 198 11.04 -27.81 -53.61
C PRO A 198 10.08 -26.65 -54.02
N ARG A 199 10.25 -25.44 -53.45
CA ARG A 199 9.97 -24.06 -53.99
C ARG A 199 9.71 -23.08 -52.83
N ALA A 200 9.99 -21.78 -52.83
CA ALA A 200 10.87 -20.86 -53.55
C ALA A 200 10.70 -19.45 -52.89
N HIS A 201 11.70 -18.58 -53.02
CA HIS A 201 11.73 -17.10 -52.78
C HIS A 201 11.69 -16.60 -51.31
N ALA A 202 12.77 -15.97 -50.79
CA ALA A 202 13.16 -14.54 -50.89
C ALA A 202 12.16 -13.64 -50.12
N ASP A 203 12.53 -12.71 -49.23
CA ASP A 203 13.60 -11.70 -49.30
C ASP A 203 13.85 -11.09 -47.90
N ALA A 204 14.91 -10.28 -47.82
CA ALA A 204 15.48 -9.57 -46.69
C ALA A 204 14.63 -8.41 -46.11
N ALA A 205 14.95 -8.00 -44.87
CA ALA A 205 15.38 -6.63 -44.51
C ALA A 205 15.12 -6.29 -43.02
N SER A 206 16.18 -5.85 -42.34
CA SER A 206 16.15 -5.03 -41.11
C SER A 206 15.76 -3.56 -41.44
N PRO A 207 15.99 -2.58 -40.56
CA PRO A 207 15.34 -2.24 -39.27
C PRO A 207 14.68 -0.83 -39.34
N GLN A 208 13.86 -0.43 -38.36
CA GLN A 208 13.61 1.00 -38.10
C GLN A 208 13.61 1.35 -36.63
N SER A 209 14.45 2.33 -36.33
CA SER A 209 14.57 3.13 -35.11
C SER A 209 13.96 4.50 -35.39
N VAL A 210 13.13 5.01 -34.49
CA VAL A 210 12.86 6.45 -34.25
C VAL A 210 12.17 6.52 -32.88
N ALA A 211 12.84 6.99 -31.83
CA ALA A 211 13.09 8.40 -31.49
C ALA A 211 11.88 9.06 -30.80
N GLY A 212 12.04 9.24 -29.48
CA GLY A 212 11.70 10.44 -28.74
C GLY A 212 10.24 10.86 -28.67
N GLU A 213 9.62 10.71 -27.50
CA GLU A 213 8.61 11.69 -27.09
C GLU A 213 8.72 12.01 -25.60
N ALA A 214 8.79 13.32 -25.37
CA ALA A 214 8.86 14.10 -24.16
C ALA A 214 8.24 13.49 -22.89
N ALA A 215 9.05 13.47 -21.83
CA ALA A 215 8.61 13.34 -20.45
C ALA A 215 7.63 14.47 -20.09
N SER A 216 6.32 14.16 -20.12
CA SER A 216 5.29 14.98 -19.47
C SER A 216 5.26 14.68 -17.98
N LEU A 217 5.61 15.67 -17.17
CA LEU A 217 5.42 15.67 -15.74
C LEU A 217 3.93 15.56 -15.40
N PRO A 218 3.50 14.63 -14.53
CA PRO A 218 2.10 14.53 -14.15
C PRO A 218 1.68 15.67 -13.22
N ARG A 219 0.45 16.12 -13.48
CA ARG A 219 -0.11 17.45 -13.19
C ARG A 219 -0.73 17.58 -11.79
N TYR A 220 -0.20 16.88 -10.79
CA TYR A 220 -0.72 16.90 -9.41
C TYR A 220 0.09 17.78 -8.43
N LEU A 221 1.11 18.49 -8.92
CA LEU A 221 1.75 19.57 -8.18
C LEU A 221 1.09 20.92 -8.48
N GLY A 222 0.19 21.36 -7.58
CA GLY A 222 -0.15 22.76 -7.41
C GLY A 222 -1.61 23.03 -6.99
N PRO A 223 -1.91 23.71 -5.85
CA PRO A 223 -1.02 24.13 -4.76
C PRO A 223 -1.52 23.76 -3.34
N LEU A 224 -0.61 23.21 -2.55
CA LEU A 224 -0.69 23.10 -1.08
C LEU A 224 0.04 24.27 -0.36
N PHE A 225 0.38 25.32 -1.09
CA PHE A 225 0.83 26.57 -0.49
C PHE A 225 -0.34 27.54 -0.41
N GLY A 226 -0.84 27.71 0.81
CA GLY A 226 -1.70 28.83 1.14
C GLY A 226 -0.99 30.15 0.85
N ALA A 227 -1.65 31.00 0.09
CA ALA A 227 -1.54 32.43 0.26
C ALA A 227 -2.94 32.92 0.65
N GLU A 228 -3.15 33.09 1.95
CA GLU A 228 -4.18 34.01 2.43
C GLU A 228 -3.72 35.44 2.21
N SER A 229 -4.72 36.34 2.15
CA SER A 229 -4.66 37.79 2.39
C SER A 229 -4.65 38.75 1.18
N THR A 230 -5.85 39.28 0.95
CA THR A 230 -6.21 40.71 1.20
C THR A 230 -6.32 41.67 0.00
N LEU A 231 -7.52 42.29 -0.02
CA LEU A 231 -8.04 43.47 -0.73
C LEU A 231 -8.48 43.32 -2.19
#